data_AF-A0A317U226-F1
#
_entry.id   AF-A0A317U226-F1
#
_cell.length_a   1.000
_cell.length_b   1.000
_cell.length_c   1.000
_cell.angle_alpha   90.00
_cell.angle_beta   90.00
_cell.angle_gamma   90.00
#
_symmetry.space_group_name_H-M   'P 1'
#
loop_
_entity.id
_entity.type
_entity.pdbx_description
1 polymer ?
#
loop_
_entity_poly.entity_id
_entity_poly.type
_entity_poly.pdbx_seq_one_letter_code
_entity_poly.pdbx_strand_id
1 'polypeptide(L)'
;MKRFFKTLKQQISFEEYLRNTLIIAKRIVSDSGKQRYSSAQLELALVAFADLTTLKQEMDDDIEVEFPELECDWIVGFDWLDLSVSFGDEDAIEYFKSNMQRIDFSTQYEKYKKKYRPDCALQLYEENGNALEF
;
A
#
# COMPACT_ATOMS: atom_id res chain seq x y z
N MET A 1 -30.50 -27.21 -6.94
CA MET A 1 -30.02 -25.83 -7.18
C MET A 1 -29.35 -25.32 -5.91
N LYS A 2 -28.03 -25.14 -5.91
CA LYS A 2 -27.32 -24.54 -4.77
C LYS A 2 -27.67 -23.05 -4.75
N ARG A 3 -28.39 -22.59 -3.73
CA ARG A 3 -28.60 -21.17 -3.45
C ARG A 3 -27.26 -20.57 -3.06
N PHE A 4 -26.68 -19.75 -3.92
CA PHE A 4 -25.57 -18.88 -3.55
C PHE A 4 -26.14 -17.84 -2.58
N PHE A 5 -26.02 -18.11 -1.27
CA PHE A 5 -26.16 -17.05 -0.29
C PHE A 5 -24.98 -16.11 -0.50
N LYS A 6 -25.21 -14.98 -1.18
CA LYS A 6 -24.29 -13.84 -1.11
C LYS A 6 -24.25 -13.48 0.38
N THR A 7 -23.15 -13.76 1.06
CA THR A 7 -22.91 -13.26 2.41
C THR A 7 -23.12 -11.76 2.36
N LEU A 8 -23.94 -11.24 3.27
CA LEU A 8 -24.16 -9.80 3.37
C LEU A 8 -22.80 -9.19 3.74
N LYS A 9 -22.29 -8.28 2.90
CA LYS A 9 -21.04 -7.58 3.22
C LYS A 9 -21.22 -6.85 4.54
N GLN A 10 -20.21 -6.89 5.39
CA GLN A 10 -20.16 -6.11 6.60
C GLN A 10 -19.90 -4.66 6.23
N GLN A 11 -20.86 -3.79 6.49
CA GLN A 11 -20.67 -2.36 6.32
C GLN A 11 -19.95 -1.79 7.53
N ILE A 12 -18.77 -1.20 7.33
CA ILE A 12 -18.00 -0.54 8.38
C ILE A 12 -17.69 0.91 7.98
N SER A 13 -17.47 1.77 8.98
CA SER A 13 -17.07 3.16 8.73
C SER A 13 -15.62 3.23 8.25
N PHE A 14 -15.26 4.29 7.52
CA PHE A 14 -13.87 4.53 7.13
C PHE A 14 -12.92 4.65 8.34
N GLU A 15 -13.36 5.27 9.44
CA GLU A 15 -12.56 5.34 10.67
C GLU A 15 -12.29 3.96 11.28
N GLU A 16 -13.31 3.10 11.29
CA GLU A 16 -13.19 1.73 11.77
C GLU A 16 -12.26 0.91 10.88
N TYR A 17 -12.42 1.01 9.56
CA TYR A 17 -11.53 0.40 8.59
C TYR A 17 -10.07 0.83 8.83
N LEU A 18 -9.80 2.14 8.82
CA LEU A 18 -8.45 2.68 9.00
C LEU A 18 -7.83 2.25 10.33
N ARG A 19 -8.61 2.26 11.41
CA ARG A 19 -8.16 1.82 12.75
C ARG A 19 -7.79 0.33 12.74
N ASN A 20 -8.62 -0.51 12.14
CA ASN A 20 -8.38 -1.94 12.06
C ASN A 20 -7.14 -2.25 11.21
N THR A 21 -7.03 -1.64 10.02
CA THR A 21 -5.87 -1.78 9.14
C THR A 21 -4.59 -1.32 9.85
N LEU A 22 -4.62 -0.21 10.60
CA LEU A 22 -3.48 0.28 11.37
C LEU A 22 -3.05 -0.68 12.50
N ILE A 23 -4.02 -1.29 13.20
CA ILE A 23 -3.72 -2.29 14.24
C ILE A 23 -3.02 -3.51 13.62
N ILE A 24 -3.51 -3.98 12.47
CA ILE A 24 -2.94 -5.13 11.76
C ILE A 24 -1.53 -4.79 11.27
N ALA A 25 -1.35 -3.67 10.57
CA ALA A 25 -0.06 -3.22 10.06
C ALA A 25 1.00 -3.08 11.16
N LYS A 26 0.62 -2.58 12.35
CA LYS A 26 1.54 -2.45 13.49
C LYS A 26 1.92 -3.79 14.12
N ARG A 27 0.99 -4.75 14.19
CA ARG A 27 1.28 -6.10 14.73
C ARG A 27 2.29 -6.84 13.85
N ILE A 28 2.23 -6.64 12.54
CA ILE A 28 3.17 -7.21 11.57
C ILE A 28 4.60 -6.73 11.82
N VAL A 29 4.78 -5.49 12.26
CA VAL A 29 6.10 -4.92 12.58
C VAL A 29 6.71 -5.55 13.84
N SER A 30 5.89 -6.03 14.80
CA SER A 30 6.37 -6.57 16.07
C SER A 30 6.72 -8.07 16.07
N ASP A 31 6.10 -8.89 15.19
CA ASP A 31 6.31 -10.34 15.16
C ASP A 31 7.30 -10.75 14.05
N SER A 32 8.60 -10.70 14.37
CA SER A 32 9.74 -10.99 13.48
C SER A 32 9.96 -12.46 13.11
N GLY A 33 8.90 -13.28 13.07
CA GLY A 33 8.98 -14.73 12.86
C GLY A 33 7.93 -15.25 11.89
N LYS A 34 8.24 -15.20 10.59
CA LYS A 34 7.45 -15.73 9.45
C LYS A 34 6.05 -15.12 9.32
N GLN A 35 5.99 -14.06 8.50
CA GLN A 35 4.76 -13.38 8.12
C GLN A 35 3.84 -14.26 7.27
N ARG A 36 2.53 -14.18 7.54
CA ARG A 36 1.50 -14.37 6.53
C ARG A 36 1.26 -13.00 5.91
N TYR A 37 1.51 -12.90 4.61
CA TYR A 37 1.25 -11.75 3.75
C TYR A 37 -0.08 -11.10 4.14
N SER A 38 0.02 -9.87 4.64
CA SER A 38 -1.14 -9.06 4.98
C SER A 38 -0.89 -7.71 4.32
N SER A 39 -1.69 -7.44 3.30
CA SER A 39 -1.78 -6.22 2.50
C SER A 39 -2.00 -4.94 3.32
N ALA A 40 -2.12 -5.01 4.66
CA ALA A 40 -2.50 -3.89 5.50
C ALA A 40 -1.54 -2.68 5.40
N GLN A 41 -0.24 -2.90 5.21
CA GLN A 41 0.71 -1.80 5.02
C GLN A 41 0.53 -1.15 3.64
N LEU A 42 0.27 -1.95 2.60
CA LEU A 42 -0.08 -1.47 1.28
C LEU A 42 -1.42 -0.71 1.31
N GLU A 43 -2.45 -1.24 1.97
CA GLU A 43 -3.75 -0.57 2.14
C GLU A 43 -3.60 0.80 2.80
N LEU A 44 -2.76 0.93 3.84
CA LEU A 44 -2.45 2.24 4.44
C LEU A 44 -1.73 3.18 3.48
N ALA A 45 -0.83 2.66 2.64
CA ALA A 45 -0.18 3.44 1.60
C ALA A 45 -1.20 3.94 0.57
N LEU A 46 -2.13 3.09 0.13
CA LEU A 46 -3.17 3.40 -0.84
C LEU A 46 -4.17 4.43 -0.30
N VAL A 47 -4.56 4.33 0.99
CA VAL A 47 -5.34 5.37 1.67
C VAL A 47 -4.60 6.70 1.63
N ALA A 48 -3.31 6.72 1.97
CA ALA A 48 -2.52 7.95 1.98
C ALA A 48 -2.29 8.52 0.57
N PHE A 49 -2.14 7.69 -0.45
CA PHE A 49 -2.09 8.15 -1.84
C PHE A 49 -3.45 8.59 -2.40
N ALA A 50 -4.54 8.40 -1.64
CA ALA A 50 -5.91 8.54 -2.10
C ALA A 50 -6.25 7.67 -3.33
N ASP A 51 -5.56 6.54 -3.52
CA ASP A 51 -5.84 5.57 -4.58
C ASP A 51 -6.93 4.60 -4.16
N LEU A 52 -8.16 5.11 -4.12
CA LEU A 52 -9.35 4.34 -3.75
C LEU A 52 -9.69 3.24 -4.77
N THR A 53 -9.14 3.30 -5.98
CA THR A 53 -9.42 2.28 -7.00
C THR A 53 -8.66 1.01 -6.68
N THR A 54 -7.35 1.13 -6.46
CA THR A 54 -6.50 0.01 -6.06
C THR A 54 -6.86 -0.47 -4.65
N LEU A 55 -7.14 0.45 -3.72
CA LEU A 55 -7.53 0.10 -2.34
C LEU A 55 -8.73 -0.87 -2.32
N LYS A 56 -9.76 -0.61 -3.12
CA LYS A 56 -10.96 -1.46 -3.17
C LYS A 56 -10.71 -2.84 -3.76
N GLN A 57 -9.61 -3.04 -4.49
CA GLN A 57 -9.20 -4.34 -5.01
C GLN A 57 -8.43 -5.15 -3.96
N GLU A 58 -7.68 -4.46 -3.10
CA GLU A 58 -6.94 -5.05 -1.98
C GLU A 58 -7.83 -5.38 -0.77
N MET A 59 -8.91 -4.63 -0.58
CA MET A 59 -9.84 -4.84 0.54
C MET A 59 -10.52 -6.21 0.50
N ASP A 60 -10.76 -6.78 1.69
CA ASP A 60 -11.51 -8.03 1.83
C ASP A 60 -12.89 -7.97 1.13
N ASP A 61 -13.22 -9.04 0.39
CA ASP A 61 -14.45 -9.15 -0.38
C ASP A 61 -15.73 -9.05 0.48
N ASP A 62 -15.63 -9.34 1.77
CA ASP A 62 -16.75 -9.34 2.70
C ASP A 62 -16.96 -7.99 3.41
N ILE A 63 -16.10 -6.99 3.20
CA ILE A 63 -16.28 -5.64 3.73
C ILE A 63 -16.77 -4.64 2.69
N GLU A 64 -17.53 -3.66 3.15
CA GLU A 64 -17.94 -2.50 2.38
C GLU A 64 -17.72 -1.24 3.21
N VAL A 65 -17.00 -0.27 2.63
CA VAL A 65 -16.61 0.97 3.30
C VAL A 65 -17.06 2.15 2.46
N GLU A 66 -17.75 3.09 3.10
CA GLU A 66 -18.03 4.40 2.52
C GLU A 66 -16.81 5.31 2.74
N PHE A 67 -16.08 5.57 1.66
CA PHE A 67 -14.88 6.40 1.71
C PHE A 67 -15.24 7.89 1.61
N PRO A 68 -14.72 8.75 2.51
CA PRO A 68 -14.81 10.19 2.33
C PRO A 68 -13.91 10.63 1.17
N GLU A 69 -14.00 11.91 0.80
CA GLU A 69 -13.00 12.52 -0.06
C GLU A 69 -11.65 12.53 0.68
N LEU A 70 -10.61 11.97 0.04
CA LEU A 70 -9.27 11.87 0.60
C LEU A 70 -8.32 12.79 -0.16
N GLU A 71 -7.44 13.44 0.58
CA GLU A 71 -6.31 14.18 0.02
C GLU A 71 -5.07 13.28 0.00
N CYS A 72 -4.29 13.37 -1.09
CA CYS A 72 -3.07 12.60 -1.25
C CYS A 72 -1.95 13.17 -0.36
N ASP A 73 -1.47 12.37 0.59
CA ASP A 73 -0.24 12.59 1.35
C ASP A 73 0.87 11.65 0.85
N TRP A 74 1.68 12.19 -0.07
CA TRP A 74 2.79 11.46 -0.67
C TRP A 74 3.80 10.94 0.35
N ILE A 75 4.09 11.69 1.42
CA ILE A 75 5.14 11.29 2.37
C ILE A 75 4.66 10.08 3.16
N VAL A 76 3.44 10.15 3.69
CA VAL A 76 2.85 9.04 4.45
C VAL A 76 2.64 7.83 3.55
N GLY A 77 2.19 8.04 2.31
CA GLY A 77 2.05 6.97 1.33
C GLY A 77 3.35 6.24 1.04
N PHE A 78 4.45 6.98 0.80
CA PHE A 78 5.74 6.36 0.56
C PHE A 78 6.34 5.69 1.80
N ASP A 79 6.11 6.21 3.02
CA ASP A 79 6.58 5.56 4.24
C ASP A 79 5.92 4.19 4.45
N TRP A 80 4.61 4.08 4.21
CA TRP A 80 3.90 2.81 4.31
C TRP A 80 4.25 1.85 3.17
N LEU A 81 4.39 2.37 1.95
CA LEU A 81 4.78 1.57 0.80
C LEU A 81 6.19 1.01 0.96
N ASP A 82 7.14 1.84 1.41
CA ASP A 82 8.51 1.41 1.70
C ASP A 82 8.55 0.32 2.78
N LEU A 83 7.75 0.48 3.84
CA LEU A 83 7.65 -0.52 4.89
C LEU A 83 7.12 -1.86 4.36
N SER A 84 6.02 -1.83 3.60
CA SER A 84 5.44 -3.02 2.96
C SER A 84 6.47 -3.72 2.05
N VAL A 85 7.15 -2.95 1.19
CA VAL A 85 8.21 -3.47 0.31
C VAL A 85 9.40 -4.03 1.09
N SER A 86 9.79 -3.42 2.21
CA SER A 86 10.88 -3.93 3.07
C SER A 86 10.60 -5.31 3.66
N PHE A 87 9.31 -5.67 3.79
CA PHE A 87 8.86 -6.99 4.21
C PHE A 87 8.67 -7.97 3.05
N GLY A 88 8.93 -7.56 1.81
CA GLY A 88 8.84 -8.41 0.62
C GLY A 88 7.40 -8.64 0.13
N ASP A 89 6.50 -7.69 0.37
CA ASP A 89 5.14 -7.69 -0.17
C ASP A 89 5.17 -7.52 -1.70
N GLU A 90 4.78 -8.56 -2.42
CA GLU A 90 4.85 -8.62 -3.89
C GLU A 90 3.87 -7.63 -4.54
N ASP A 91 2.68 -7.46 -3.96
CA ASP A 91 1.64 -6.55 -4.48
C ASP A 91 2.11 -5.10 -4.32
N ALA A 92 2.79 -4.77 -3.22
CA ALA A 92 3.38 -3.45 -3.01
C ALA A 92 4.55 -3.16 -3.96
N ILE A 93 5.37 -4.17 -4.25
CA ILE A 93 6.46 -4.06 -5.23
C ILE A 93 5.87 -3.82 -6.63
N GLU A 94 4.83 -4.55 -7.01
CA GLU A 94 4.16 -4.38 -8.31
C GLU A 94 3.45 -3.02 -8.41
N TYR A 95 2.77 -2.59 -7.34
CA TYR A 95 2.17 -1.26 -7.25
C TYR A 95 3.22 -0.16 -7.45
N PHE A 96 4.38 -0.25 -6.78
CA PHE A 96 5.46 0.71 -6.95
C PHE A 96 5.96 0.73 -8.40
N LYS A 97 6.31 -0.42 -8.97
CA LYS A 97 6.85 -0.52 -10.34
C LYS A 97 5.88 0.01 -11.40
N SER A 98 4.61 -0.36 -11.30
CA SER A 98 3.58 0.09 -12.25
C SER A 98 3.34 1.60 -12.17
N ASN A 99 3.39 2.19 -10.98
CA ASN A 99 3.19 3.62 -10.78
C ASN A 99 4.44 4.46 -11.10
N MET A 100 5.64 3.89 -11.14
CA MET A 100 6.86 4.61 -11.51
C MET A 100 6.83 5.18 -12.95
N GLN A 101 5.98 4.65 -13.82
CA GLN A 101 5.74 5.20 -15.17
C GLN A 101 4.91 6.50 -15.15
N ARG A 102 4.24 6.81 -14.04
CA ARG A 102 3.49 8.05 -13.88
C ARG A 102 4.41 9.19 -13.43
N ILE A 103 4.34 10.32 -14.14
CA ILE A 103 5.22 11.47 -13.91
C ILE A 103 5.01 12.09 -12.52
N ASP A 104 3.76 12.16 -12.05
CA ASP A 104 3.43 12.68 -10.72
C ASP A 104 4.04 11.82 -9.62
N PHE A 105 3.81 10.50 -9.68
CA PHE A 105 4.31 9.54 -8.71
C PHE A 105 5.84 9.51 -8.68
N SER A 106 6.51 9.35 -9.83
CA SER A 106 7.97 9.31 -9.91
C SER A 106 8.63 10.61 -9.44
N THR A 107 8.04 11.76 -9.76
CA THR A 107 8.54 13.06 -9.29
C THR A 107 8.45 13.19 -7.77
N GLN A 108 7.35 12.75 -7.17
CA GLN A 108 7.17 12.81 -5.72
C GLN A 108 8.05 11.78 -5.00
N TYR A 109 8.19 10.59 -5.57
CA TYR A 109 9.10 9.55 -5.07
C TYR A 109 10.55 10.06 -5.03
N GLU A 110 11.02 10.70 -6.10
CA GLU A 110 12.37 11.27 -6.16
C GLU A 110 12.61 12.33 -5.08
N LYS A 111 11.59 13.18 -4.81
CA LYS A 111 11.65 14.16 -3.71
C LYS A 111 11.66 13.47 -2.35
N TYR A 112 10.81 12.44 -2.18
CA TYR A 112 10.72 11.66 -0.96
C TYR A 112 12.06 11.00 -0.62
N LYS A 113 12.62 10.24 -1.56
CA LYS A 113 13.91 9.56 -1.46
C LYS A 113 15.03 10.52 -1.08
N LYS A 114 15.18 11.63 -1.82
CA LYS A 114 16.27 12.60 -1.61
C LYS A 114 16.19 13.32 -0.26
N LYS A 115 14.98 13.59 0.23
CA LYS A 115 14.78 14.45 1.41
C LYS A 115 14.58 13.68 2.71
N TYR A 116 13.95 12.52 2.67
CA TYR A 116 13.48 11.82 3.87
C TYR A 116 14.11 10.44 4.05
N ARG A 117 14.24 9.64 2.97
CA ARG A 117 14.67 8.23 3.06
C ARG A 117 15.61 7.85 1.91
N PRO A 118 16.88 8.30 1.97
CA PRO A 118 17.86 8.02 0.92
C PRO A 118 18.34 6.56 0.89
N ASP A 119 17.88 5.72 1.81
CA ASP A 119 18.17 4.29 1.95
C ASP A 119 16.89 3.42 1.96
N CYS A 120 15.80 3.92 1.37
CA CYS A 120 14.53 3.19 1.30
C CYS A 120 14.62 1.88 0.49
N ALA A 121 13.88 0.87 0.92
CA ALA A 121 13.79 -0.45 0.26
C ALA A 121 13.23 -0.36 -1.16
N LEU A 122 12.42 0.66 -1.45
CA LEU A 122 11.88 0.94 -2.79
C LEU A 122 12.98 1.07 -3.86
N GLN A 123 14.18 1.53 -3.49
CA GLN A 123 15.30 1.70 -4.44
C GLN A 123 15.72 0.39 -5.11
N LEU A 124 15.55 -0.74 -4.44
CA LEU A 124 15.88 -2.07 -4.99
C LEU A 124 15.01 -2.43 -6.20
N TYR A 125 13.87 -1.75 -6.35
CA TYR A 125 12.86 -2.02 -7.36
C TYR A 125 12.68 -0.86 -8.33
N GLU A 126 13.52 0.18 -8.24
CA GLU A 126 13.66 1.15 -9.32
C GLU A 126 14.03 0.38 -10.59
N GLU A 127 13.26 0.55 -11.66
CA GLU A 127 13.74 0.11 -12.97
C GLU A 127 15.05 0.87 -13.21
N ASN A 128 16.17 0.16 -13.23
CA ASN A 128 17.46 0.71 -13.65
C ASN A 128 17.29 1.20 -15.09
N GLY A 129 16.84 2.44 -15.25
CA GLY A 129 16.82 3.17 -16.53
C GLY A 129 18.23 3.45 -17.05
N ASN A 130 19.27 3.02 -16.34
CA ASN A 130 20.61 2.84 -16.87
C ASN A 130 21.17 1.51 -16.36
N ALA A 131 21.31 0.56 -17.30
CA ALA A 131 22.35 -0.43 -17.20
C ALA A 131 23.65 0.25 -16.79
N LEU A 132 24.34 -0.34 -15.82
CA LEU A 132 25.73 -0.08 -15.52
C LEU A 132 26.53 -0.01 -16.83
N GLU A 133 26.89 1.19 -17.28
CA GLU A 133 28.10 1.36 -18.08
C GLU A 133 29.26 1.21 -17.09
N PHE A 134 29.77 -0.02 -17.00
CA PHE A 134 31.11 -0.30 -16.52
C PHE A 134 32.14 0.12 -17.57
#